data_AF-A0A974CHS6-F1
#
_entry.id   AF-A0A974CHS6-F1
#
_cell.length_a   1.000
_cell.length_b   1.000
_cell.length_c   1.000
_cell.angle_alpha   90.00
_cell.angle_beta   90.00
_cell.angle_gamma   90.00
#
_symmetry.space_group_name_H-M   'P 1'
#
loop_
_entity.id
_entity.type
_entity.pdbx_description
1 polymer ?
#
loop_
_entity_poly.entity_id
_entity_poly.type
_entity_poly.pdbx_seq_one_letter_code
_entity_poly.pdbx_strand_id
1 'polypeptide(L)'
;MGNAKSGAISKEILEDLKENTRYSDDELCKWYESFNKQCPDGKITRTEFEKIYANFFPNSDPKSYARHVFRSFDTNEDGTLDFREYIIALHLTSSGKTSLKLEWAFSLFDVDKNGEISKVEVLEIITAIFKMIPPEEQKKLPDDENTPQKRADKLWAYFKKTEEAKIAEGEFIQGVMMNDEIMRLIQYDPKK
;
A
#
# COMPACT_ATOMS: atom_id res chain seq x y z
N MET A 1 7.72 -9.83 -40.02
CA MET A 1 6.62 -8.84 -40.06
C MET A 1 5.80 -9.02 -38.80
N GLY A 2 6.18 -8.36 -37.71
CA GLY A 2 5.49 -8.45 -36.42
C GLY A 2 4.63 -7.22 -36.24
N ASN A 3 3.32 -7.36 -36.42
CA ASN A 3 2.36 -6.31 -36.07
C ASN A 3 1.02 -6.97 -35.73
N ALA A 4 0.89 -7.38 -34.48
CA ALA A 4 -0.40 -7.69 -33.87
C ALA A 4 -0.23 -7.59 -32.35
N LYS A 5 -1.06 -6.74 -31.71
CA LYS A 5 -1.44 -6.70 -30.27
C LYS A 5 -1.21 -5.40 -29.47
N SER A 6 -0.74 -4.31 -30.05
CA SER A 6 -0.54 -3.04 -29.29
C SER A 6 -1.70 -2.04 -29.36
N GLY A 7 -2.89 -2.43 -29.81
CA GLY A 7 -3.99 -1.48 -30.06
C GLY A 7 -4.86 -1.10 -28.85
N ALA A 8 -4.73 -1.80 -27.73
CA ALA A 8 -5.66 -1.67 -26.61
C ALA A 8 -5.19 -0.67 -25.55
N ILE A 9 -3.88 -0.62 -25.28
CA ILE A 9 -3.24 0.31 -24.35
C ILE A 9 -2.59 1.45 -25.14
N SER A 10 -2.71 2.70 -24.67
CA SER A 10 -2.08 3.83 -25.35
C SER A 10 -0.55 3.72 -25.27
N LYS A 11 0.16 4.20 -26.30
CA LYS A 11 1.62 4.22 -26.30
C LYS A 11 2.18 5.04 -25.13
N GLU A 12 1.53 6.15 -24.80
CA GLU A 12 1.91 7.01 -23.68
C GLU A 12 1.84 6.29 -22.34
N ILE A 13 0.75 5.56 -22.05
CA ILE A 13 0.62 4.77 -20.82
C ILE A 13 1.67 3.65 -20.79
N LEU A 14 1.92 3.01 -21.94
CA LEU A 14 2.88 1.91 -22.02
C LEU A 14 4.33 2.40 -21.83
N GLU A 15 4.69 3.55 -22.37
CA GLU A 15 6.00 4.18 -22.15
C GLU A 15 6.18 4.59 -20.68
N ASP A 16 5.19 5.28 -20.10
CA ASP A 16 5.21 5.67 -18.69
C ASP A 16 5.31 4.45 -17.75
N LEU A 17 4.53 3.39 -17.99
CA LEU A 17 4.60 2.17 -17.18
C LEU A 17 5.95 1.46 -17.31
N LYS A 18 6.64 1.56 -18.44
CA LYS A 18 7.98 0.98 -18.62
C LYS A 18 9.07 1.79 -17.93
N GLU A 19 8.88 3.10 -17.80
CA GLU A 19 9.81 3.95 -17.04
C GLU A 19 9.64 3.74 -15.53
N ASN A 20 8.41 3.51 -15.07
CA ASN A 20 8.07 3.42 -13.66
C ASN A 20 8.02 1.98 -13.10
N THR A 21 8.04 0.96 -13.97
CA THR A 21 8.00 -0.45 -13.57
C THR A 21 9.07 -1.29 -14.27
N ARG A 22 9.14 -2.58 -13.93
CA ARG A 22 10.06 -3.53 -14.57
C ARG A 22 9.37 -4.49 -15.53
N TYR A 23 8.11 -4.22 -15.85
CA TYR A 23 7.30 -5.13 -16.64
C TYR A 23 7.53 -4.89 -18.13
N SER A 24 7.54 -5.98 -18.89
CA SER A 24 7.68 -5.95 -20.35
C SER A 24 6.37 -5.57 -21.04
N ASP A 25 6.47 -5.08 -22.28
CA ASP A 25 5.32 -4.72 -23.11
C ASP A 25 4.31 -5.87 -23.22
N ASP A 26 4.80 -7.12 -23.36
CA ASP A 26 3.97 -8.32 -23.44
C ASP A 26 3.21 -8.60 -22.13
N GLU A 27 3.83 -8.38 -20.98
CA GLU A 27 3.18 -8.54 -19.66
C GLU A 27 2.12 -7.46 -19.44
N LEU A 28 2.46 -6.21 -19.71
CA LEU A 28 1.56 -5.07 -19.60
C LEU A 28 0.34 -5.23 -20.51
N CYS A 29 0.53 -5.66 -21.77
CA CYS A 29 -0.58 -5.90 -22.70
C CYS A 29 -1.49 -7.05 -22.21
N LYS A 30 -0.91 -8.16 -21.73
CA LYS A 30 -1.70 -9.29 -21.20
C LYS A 30 -2.51 -8.89 -19.96
N TRP A 31 -1.91 -8.13 -19.05
CA TRP A 31 -2.62 -7.65 -17.87
C TRP A 31 -3.70 -6.64 -18.23
N TYR A 32 -3.47 -5.76 -19.20
CA TYR A 32 -4.48 -4.84 -19.70
C TYR A 32 -5.68 -5.59 -20.31
N GLU A 33 -5.44 -6.62 -21.12
CA GLU A 33 -6.51 -7.47 -21.66
C GLU A 33 -7.30 -8.19 -20.56
N SER A 34 -6.62 -8.66 -19.50
CA SER A 34 -7.27 -9.30 -18.35
C SER A 34 -8.07 -8.29 -17.52
N PHE A 35 -7.51 -7.10 -17.32
CA PHE A 35 -8.12 -6.00 -16.59
C PHE A 35 -9.41 -5.54 -17.28
N ASN A 36 -9.39 -5.29 -18.60
CA ASN A 36 -10.58 -4.91 -19.35
C ASN A 36 -11.66 -6.01 -19.40
N LYS A 37 -11.29 -7.28 -19.23
CA LYS A 37 -12.28 -8.38 -19.12
C LYS A 37 -12.97 -8.40 -17.76
N GLN A 38 -12.27 -8.02 -16.70
CA GLN A 38 -12.78 -8.01 -15.33
C GLN A 38 -13.49 -6.70 -14.99
N CYS A 39 -12.99 -5.59 -15.54
CA CYS A 39 -13.47 -4.22 -15.39
C CYS A 39 -13.75 -3.64 -16.78
N PRO A 40 -14.95 -3.85 -17.36
CA PRO A 40 -15.28 -3.41 -18.72
C PRO A 40 -15.27 -1.89 -18.90
N ASP A 41 -15.41 -1.15 -17.79
CA ASP A 41 -15.31 0.30 -17.69
C ASP A 41 -13.86 0.81 -17.53
N GLY A 42 -12.89 -0.11 -17.45
CA GLY A 42 -11.46 0.21 -17.33
C GLY A 42 -11.09 0.80 -15.97
N LYS A 43 -11.91 0.59 -14.94
CA LYS A 43 -11.74 1.16 -13.60
C LYS A 43 -12.00 0.10 -12.54
N ILE A 44 -11.14 0.04 -11.53
CA ILE A 44 -11.41 -0.76 -10.33
C ILE A 44 -12.03 0.17 -9.29
N THR A 45 -13.26 -0.11 -8.91
CA THR A 45 -13.89 0.60 -7.80
C THR A 45 -13.32 0.14 -6.46
N ARG A 46 -13.39 1.01 -5.45
CA ARG A 46 -13.00 0.64 -4.09
C ARG A 46 -13.68 -0.64 -3.57
N THR A 47 -14.95 -0.86 -3.93
CA THR A 47 -15.69 -2.05 -3.48
C THR A 47 -15.15 -3.33 -4.11
N GLU A 48 -14.72 -3.28 -5.37
CA GLU A 48 -14.06 -4.41 -6.03
C GLU A 48 -12.70 -4.69 -5.41
N PHE A 49 -11.92 -3.64 -5.13
CA PHE A 49 -10.64 -3.76 -4.47
C PHE A 49 -10.76 -4.38 -3.05
N GLU A 50 -11.74 -3.95 -2.27
CA GLU A 50 -12.04 -4.53 -0.94
C GLU A 50 -12.40 -6.02 -1.04
N LYS A 51 -13.14 -6.44 -2.07
CA LYS A 51 -13.47 -7.87 -2.31
C LYS A 51 -12.23 -8.70 -2.66
N ILE A 52 -11.32 -8.15 -3.46
CA ILE A 52 -10.05 -8.81 -3.81
C ILE A 52 -9.26 -9.08 -2.52
N TYR A 53 -9.10 -8.06 -1.68
CA TYR A 53 -8.41 -8.21 -0.39
C TYR A 53 -9.10 -9.20 0.55
N ALA A 54 -10.43 -9.20 0.64
CA ALA A 54 -11.17 -10.16 1.45
C ALA A 54 -10.93 -11.62 1.01
N ASN A 55 -10.77 -11.87 -0.30
CA ASN A 55 -10.46 -13.21 -0.81
C ASN A 55 -9.02 -13.66 -0.49
N PHE A 56 -8.06 -12.74 -0.43
CA PHE A 56 -6.67 -13.05 -0.06
C PHE A 56 -6.47 -13.23 1.45
N PHE A 57 -7.28 -12.56 2.26
CA PHE A 57 -7.21 -12.62 3.72
C PHE A 57 -8.54 -13.07 4.34
N PRO A 58 -8.98 -14.32 4.10
CA PRO A 58 -10.31 -14.80 4.52
C PRO A 58 -10.49 -14.90 6.04
N ASN A 59 -9.39 -14.88 6.81
CA ASN A 59 -9.39 -15.04 8.26
C ASN A 59 -9.11 -13.74 9.02
N SER A 60 -9.14 -12.58 8.35
CA SER A 60 -8.93 -11.27 8.98
C SER A 60 -9.97 -10.25 8.52
N ASP A 61 -9.90 -9.02 9.05
CA ASP A 61 -10.74 -7.90 8.59
C ASP A 61 -9.88 -6.94 7.75
N PRO A 62 -9.61 -7.27 6.46
CA PRO A 62 -8.73 -6.47 5.62
C PRO A 62 -9.41 -5.20 5.11
N LYS A 63 -10.70 -4.97 5.38
CA LYS A 63 -11.49 -3.91 4.75
C LYS A 63 -10.92 -2.52 5.02
N SER A 64 -10.54 -2.26 6.27
CA SER A 64 -9.95 -0.97 6.65
C SER A 64 -8.60 -0.76 5.97
N TYR A 65 -7.76 -1.80 5.95
CA TYR A 65 -6.43 -1.73 5.32
C TYR A 65 -6.54 -1.58 3.80
N ALA A 66 -7.41 -2.37 3.15
CA ALA A 66 -7.68 -2.29 1.73
C ALA A 66 -8.16 -0.89 1.31
N ARG A 67 -8.94 -0.20 2.15
CA ARG A 67 -9.33 1.20 1.90
C ARG A 67 -8.12 2.15 1.91
N HIS A 68 -7.22 2.04 2.89
CA HIS A 68 -6.03 2.91 2.94
C HIS A 68 -5.08 2.63 1.78
N VAL A 69 -4.91 1.36 1.44
CA VAL A 69 -4.12 0.95 0.29
C VAL A 69 -4.74 1.46 -1.02
N PHE A 70 -6.06 1.35 -1.17
CA PHE A 70 -6.75 1.91 -2.33
C PHE A 70 -6.50 3.43 -2.43
N ARG A 71 -6.65 4.16 -1.32
CA ARG A 71 -6.40 5.61 -1.28
C ARG A 71 -4.96 5.98 -1.64
N SER A 72 -3.98 5.20 -1.20
CA SER A 72 -2.57 5.50 -1.52
C SER A 72 -2.21 5.21 -2.98
N PHE A 73 -3.04 4.43 -3.68
CA PHE A 73 -2.90 4.18 -5.12
C PHE A 73 -3.79 5.09 -5.99
N ASP A 74 -4.92 5.57 -5.46
CA ASP A 74 -5.80 6.54 -6.10
C ASP A 74 -5.16 7.94 -5.99
N THR A 75 -4.28 8.22 -6.96
CA THR A 75 -3.46 9.42 -7.00
C THR A 75 -4.25 10.63 -7.48
N ASN A 76 -5.22 10.41 -8.37
CA ASN A 76 -6.07 11.46 -8.92
C ASN A 76 -7.34 11.72 -8.08
N GLU A 77 -7.60 10.91 -7.05
CA GLU A 77 -8.73 10.99 -6.12
C GLU A 77 -10.10 10.91 -6.80
N ASP A 78 -10.18 10.19 -7.93
CA ASP A 78 -11.42 10.03 -8.67
C ASP A 78 -12.32 8.90 -8.10
N GLY A 79 -11.83 8.19 -7.07
CA GLY A 79 -12.53 7.12 -6.38
C GLY A 79 -12.47 5.78 -7.11
N THR A 80 -11.68 5.68 -8.17
CA THR A 80 -11.40 4.47 -8.95
C THR A 80 -9.90 4.32 -9.18
N LEU A 81 -9.43 3.09 -9.35
CA LEU A 81 -8.07 2.86 -9.85
C LEU A 81 -8.13 2.58 -11.33
N ASP A 82 -7.47 3.40 -12.12
CA ASP A 82 -7.24 3.09 -13.53
C ASP A 82 -6.18 1.98 -13.68
N PHE A 83 -5.97 1.53 -14.92
CA PHE A 83 -4.99 0.49 -15.19
C PHE A 83 -3.57 0.90 -14.77
N ARG A 84 -3.19 2.17 -14.94
CA ARG A 84 -1.87 2.67 -14.62
C ARG A 84 -1.63 2.60 -13.10
N GLU A 85 -2.57 3.13 -12.32
CA GLU A 85 -2.53 3.11 -10.87
C GLU A 85 -2.51 1.68 -10.32
N TYR A 86 -3.30 0.79 -10.92
CA TYR A 86 -3.30 -0.63 -10.58
C TYR A 86 -1.95 -1.32 -10.86
N ILE A 87 -1.31 -1.05 -12.00
CA ILE A 87 0.00 -1.64 -12.32
C ILE A 87 1.11 -1.07 -11.41
N ILE A 88 1.08 0.24 -11.13
CA ILE A 88 2.02 0.86 -10.18
C ILE A 88 1.85 0.24 -8.79
N ALA A 89 0.61 0.04 -8.34
CA ALA A 89 0.31 -0.64 -7.09
C ALA A 89 0.89 -2.06 -7.01
N LEU A 90 0.69 -2.86 -8.06
CA LEU A 90 1.29 -4.19 -8.17
C LEU A 90 2.82 -4.11 -8.19
N HIS A 91 3.39 -3.12 -8.88
CA HIS A 91 4.84 -2.93 -8.91
C HIS A 91 5.39 -2.62 -7.53
N LEU A 92 4.81 -1.65 -6.81
CA LEU A 92 5.29 -1.24 -5.49
C LEU A 92 5.22 -2.38 -4.47
N THR A 93 4.13 -3.15 -4.50
CA THR A 93 3.94 -4.27 -3.56
C THR A 93 4.79 -5.50 -3.92
N SER A 94 5.08 -5.72 -5.21
CA SER A 94 5.89 -6.86 -5.68
C SER A 94 7.39 -6.55 -5.80
N SER A 95 7.79 -5.29 -5.96
CA SER A 95 9.19 -4.94 -6.18
C SER A 95 10.00 -5.17 -4.92
N GLY A 96 11.16 -5.82 -5.04
CA GLY A 96 12.04 -6.07 -3.89
C GLY A 96 12.82 -4.84 -3.40
N LYS A 97 12.58 -3.63 -3.95
CA LYS A 97 13.32 -2.43 -3.57
C LYS A 97 12.71 -1.81 -2.31
N THR A 98 13.43 -1.89 -1.20
CA THR A 98 12.99 -1.35 0.09
C THR A 98 12.67 0.15 0.04
N SER A 99 13.43 0.97 -0.69
CA SER A 99 13.20 2.42 -0.75
C SER A 99 11.82 2.78 -1.31
N LEU A 100 11.43 2.20 -2.45
CA LEU A 100 10.11 2.42 -3.07
C LEU A 100 8.97 1.95 -2.16
N LYS A 101 9.19 0.85 -1.41
CA LYS A 101 8.21 0.39 -0.43
C LYS A 101 8.03 1.39 0.72
N LEU A 102 9.09 2.10 1.11
CA LEU A 102 9.05 3.06 2.21
C LEU A 102 8.45 4.39 1.80
N GLU A 103 8.71 4.87 0.58
CA GLU A 103 8.01 6.00 -0.03
C GLU A 103 6.51 5.72 -0.11
N TRP A 104 6.14 4.52 -0.58
CA TRP A 104 4.74 4.11 -0.58
C TRP A 104 4.17 3.94 0.83
N ALA A 105 4.93 3.37 1.77
CA ALA A 105 4.51 3.27 3.16
C ALA A 105 4.27 4.66 3.76
N PHE A 106 5.09 5.67 3.43
CA PHE A 106 4.85 7.04 3.84
C PHE A 106 3.49 7.55 3.32
N SER A 107 3.22 7.39 2.02
CA SER A 107 1.92 7.75 1.41
C SER A 107 0.73 6.97 2.00
N LEU A 108 0.95 5.76 2.50
CA LEU A 108 -0.07 5.02 3.25
C LEU A 108 -0.37 5.66 4.61
N PHE A 109 0.67 6.12 5.32
CA PHE A 109 0.57 6.77 6.62
C PHE A 109 0.09 8.23 6.56
N ASP A 110 0.43 8.98 5.53
CA ASP A 110 -0.07 10.34 5.29
C ASP A 110 -1.52 10.25 4.75
N VAL A 111 -2.49 10.33 5.65
CA VAL A 111 -3.91 10.06 5.36
C VAL A 111 -4.55 11.24 4.66
N ASP A 112 -4.20 12.46 5.08
CA ASP A 112 -4.71 13.71 4.52
C ASP A 112 -3.86 14.25 3.35
N LYS A 113 -2.76 13.57 3.02
CA LYS A 113 -1.82 13.93 1.93
C LYS A 113 -1.20 15.31 2.11
N ASN A 114 -1.00 15.75 3.36
CA ASN A 114 -0.41 17.05 3.67
C ASN A 114 1.13 17.06 3.57
N GLY A 115 1.75 15.89 3.32
CA GLY A 115 3.21 15.72 3.22
C GLY A 115 3.90 15.44 4.55
N GLU A 116 3.14 15.26 5.64
CA GLU A 116 3.65 15.03 6.99
C GLU A 116 2.72 14.10 7.79
N ILE A 117 3.29 13.10 8.46
CA ILE A 117 2.52 12.14 9.26
C ILE A 117 2.30 12.67 10.68
N SER A 118 1.05 12.70 11.12
CA SER A 118 0.63 12.98 12.49
C SER A 118 0.42 11.70 13.32
N LYS A 119 0.39 11.85 14.65
CA LYS A 119 0.17 10.72 15.57
C LYS A 119 -1.19 10.03 15.35
N VAL A 120 -2.21 10.82 15.02
CA VAL A 120 -3.56 10.31 14.75
C VAL A 120 -3.55 9.40 13.53
N GLU A 121 -2.82 9.77 12.48
CA GLU A 121 -2.71 8.98 11.26
C GLU A 121 -1.88 7.71 11.46
N VAL A 122 -0.81 7.77 12.25
CA VAL A 122 -0.08 6.57 12.70
C VAL A 122 -1.05 5.59 13.37
N LEU A 123 -1.85 6.07 14.33
CA LEU A 123 -2.80 5.21 15.02
C LEU A 123 -3.85 4.61 14.08
N GLU A 124 -4.35 5.39 13.12
CA GLU A 124 -5.32 4.94 12.12
C GLU A 124 -4.77 3.78 11.29
N ILE A 125 -3.59 3.94 10.70
CA ILE A 125 -2.96 2.90 9.87
C ILE A 125 -2.53 1.69 10.69
N ILE A 126 -1.94 1.90 11.86
CA ILE A 126 -1.55 0.79 12.75
C ILE A 126 -2.79 -0.01 13.20
N THR A 127 -3.93 0.66 13.43
CA THR A 127 -5.19 -0.01 13.74
C THR A 127 -5.67 -0.86 12.57
N ALA A 128 -5.57 -0.35 11.34
CA ALA A 128 -5.93 -1.10 10.14
C ALA A 128 -5.02 -2.32 9.93
N ILE A 129 -3.70 -2.17 10.13
CA ILE A 129 -2.72 -3.27 10.06
C ILE A 129 -3.01 -4.32 11.16
N PHE A 130 -3.26 -3.87 12.39
CA PHE A 130 -3.52 -4.77 13.51
C PHE A 130 -4.75 -5.66 13.28
N LYS A 131 -5.81 -5.13 12.65
CA LYS A 131 -7.00 -5.90 12.25
C LYS A 131 -6.73 -6.96 11.18
N MET A 132 -5.63 -6.85 10.44
CA MET A 132 -5.20 -7.90 9.50
C MET A 132 -4.55 -9.09 10.20
N ILE A 133 -4.02 -8.90 11.41
CA ILE A 133 -3.39 -9.97 12.18
C ILE A 133 -4.51 -10.89 12.72
N PRO A 134 -4.46 -12.21 12.47
CA PRO A 134 -5.46 -13.13 12.99
C PRO A 134 -5.58 -13.04 14.53
N PRO A 135 -6.78 -13.13 15.12
CA PRO A 135 -6.97 -13.01 16.57
C PRO A 135 -6.11 -13.97 17.41
N GLU A 136 -5.82 -15.16 16.88
CA GLU A 136 -4.96 -16.15 17.56
C GLU A 136 -3.47 -15.78 17.56
N GLU A 137 -3.03 -14.98 16.58
CA GLU A 137 -1.68 -14.42 16.58
C GLU A 137 -1.58 -13.16 17.43
N GLN A 138 -2.66 -12.36 17.51
CA GLN A 138 -2.71 -11.18 18.37
C GLN A 138 -2.44 -11.52 19.85
N LYS A 139 -2.94 -12.67 20.32
CA LYS A 139 -2.70 -13.18 21.69
C LYS A 139 -1.24 -13.54 21.98
N LYS A 140 -0.43 -13.77 20.93
CA LYS A 140 0.99 -14.14 21.04
C LYS A 140 1.92 -12.93 20.93
N LEU A 141 1.36 -11.74 20.72
CA LEU A 141 2.14 -10.52 20.61
C LEU A 141 2.71 -10.10 21.97
N PRO A 142 3.88 -9.45 21.99
CA PRO A 142 4.42 -8.83 23.20
C PRO A 142 3.44 -7.89 23.88
N ASP A 143 3.53 -7.75 25.21
CA ASP A 143 2.62 -6.92 25.99
C ASP A 143 2.66 -5.43 25.60
N ASP A 144 3.77 -4.95 25.06
CA ASP A 144 3.98 -3.61 24.54
C ASP A 144 3.53 -3.44 23.07
N GLU A 145 3.03 -4.51 22.43
CA GLU A 145 2.62 -4.50 21.02
C GLU A 145 1.25 -5.19 20.78
N ASN A 146 0.60 -5.65 21.84
CA ASN A 146 -0.66 -6.41 21.77
C ASN A 146 -1.92 -5.56 21.56
N THR A 147 -1.77 -4.25 21.35
CA THR A 147 -2.87 -3.34 20.98
C THR A 147 -2.39 -2.32 19.95
N PRO A 148 -3.30 -1.77 19.11
CA PRO A 148 -2.96 -0.72 18.16
C PRO A 148 -2.33 0.51 18.82
N GLN A 149 -2.89 0.98 19.94
CA GLN A 149 -2.36 2.14 20.69
C GLN A 149 -0.91 1.92 21.11
N LYS A 150 -0.59 0.79 21.75
CA LYS A 150 0.78 0.55 22.22
C LYS A 150 1.78 0.49 21.07
N ARG A 151 1.41 -0.10 19.93
CA ARG A 151 2.24 -0.10 18.72
C ARG A 151 2.43 1.30 18.14
N ALA A 152 1.36 2.09 18.07
CA ALA A 152 1.40 3.46 17.58
C ALA A 152 2.25 4.34 18.50
N ASP A 153 2.09 4.23 19.82
CA ASP A 153 2.88 4.95 20.81
C ASP A 153 4.36 4.53 20.75
N LYS A 154 4.65 3.24 20.57
CA LYS A 154 6.03 2.73 20.41
C LYS A 154 6.69 3.29 19.15
N LEU A 155 5.97 3.32 18.03
CA LEU A 155 6.43 3.96 16.80
C LEU A 155 6.67 5.46 17.00
N TRP A 156 5.70 6.17 17.59
CA TRP A 156 5.79 7.61 17.82
C TRP A 156 6.95 7.98 18.76
N ALA A 157 7.14 7.21 19.83
CA ALA A 157 8.21 7.40 20.80
C ALA A 157 9.60 7.24 20.19
N TYR A 158 9.77 6.37 19.18
CA TYR A 158 11.03 6.21 18.47
C TYR A 158 11.46 7.49 17.73
N PHE A 159 10.51 8.17 17.09
CA PHE A 159 10.76 9.47 16.45
C PHE A 159 10.93 10.62 17.46
N LYS A 160 10.71 10.36 18.76
CA LYS A 160 10.86 11.34 19.86
C LYS A 160 10.08 12.65 19.60
N LYS A 161 8.91 12.52 18.99
CA LYS A 161 8.02 13.62 18.63
C LYS A 161 7.08 13.93 19.80
N THR A 162 6.66 15.20 19.91
CA THR A 162 5.53 15.58 20.78
C THR A 162 4.21 15.14 20.14
N GLU A 163 3.08 15.25 20.84
CA GLU A 163 1.77 14.83 20.30
C GLU A 163 1.34 15.67 19.08
N GLU A 164 1.70 16.95 19.05
CA GLU A 164 1.36 17.90 17.98
C GLU A 164 2.41 17.97 16.87
N ALA A 165 3.54 17.29 17.05
CA ALA A 165 4.59 17.28 16.04
C ALA A 165 4.20 16.39 14.87
N LYS A 166 4.90 16.57 13.76
CA LYS A 166 4.69 15.79 12.55
C LYS A 166 6.01 15.20 12.04
N ILE A 167 5.90 14.12 11.26
CA ILE A 167 7.04 13.39 10.70
C ILE A 167 7.04 13.60 9.18
N ALA A 168 8.08 14.23 8.67
CA ALA A 168 8.26 14.40 7.23
C ALA A 168 8.75 13.10 6.56
N GLU A 169 8.55 12.97 5.25
CA GLU A 169 8.89 11.77 4.47
C GLU A 169 10.34 11.29 4.69
N GLY A 170 11.31 12.19 4.54
CA GLY A 170 12.72 11.84 4.72
C GLY A 170 13.05 11.34 6.12
N GLU A 171 12.40 11.90 7.15
CA GLU A 171 12.56 11.45 8.53
C GLU A 171 11.94 10.07 8.74
N PHE A 172 10.73 9.83 8.21
CA PHE A 172 10.07 8.53 8.27
C PHE A 172 10.90 7.43 7.60
N ILE A 173 11.34 7.67 6.36
CA ILE A 173 12.13 6.68 5.60
C ILE A 173 13.45 6.37 6.33
N GLN A 174 14.19 7.39 6.78
CA GLN A 174 15.43 7.17 7.53
C GLN A 174 15.18 6.43 8.85
N GLY A 175 14.16 6.84 9.59
CA GLY A 175 13.81 6.23 10.88
C GLY A 175 13.47 4.75 10.75
N VAL A 176 12.65 4.40 9.76
CA VAL A 176 12.26 3.01 9.49
C VAL A 176 13.44 2.19 8.95
N MET A 177 14.28 2.75 8.08
CA MET A 177 15.46 2.04 7.55
C MET A 177 16.53 1.77 8.62
N MET A 178 16.63 2.61 9.64
CA MET A 178 17.63 2.49 10.70
C MET A 178 17.19 1.56 11.85
N ASN A 179 15.92 1.15 11.90
CA ASN A 179 15.39 0.33 12.99
C ASN A 179 14.45 -0.77 12.49
N ASP A 180 14.97 -2.01 12.50
CA ASP A 180 14.24 -3.23 12.13
C ASP A 180 12.96 -3.44 12.96
N GLU A 181 12.93 -2.98 14.21
CA GLU A 181 11.74 -3.07 15.07
C GLU A 181 10.62 -2.17 14.54
N ILE A 182 10.93 -0.94 14.16
CA ILE A 182 9.96 0.01 13.58
C ILE A 182 9.50 -0.47 12.20
N MET A 183 10.44 -0.99 11.41
CA MET A 183 10.12 -1.62 10.12
C MET A 183 9.12 -2.77 10.27
N ARG A 184 9.30 -3.62 11.29
CA ARG A 184 8.38 -4.70 11.59
C ARG A 184 7.02 -4.21 12.09
N LEU A 185 6.94 -3.07 12.78
CA LEU A 185 5.66 -2.53 13.26
C LEU A 185 4.76 -2.03 12.12
N ILE A 186 5.37 -1.51 11.04
CA ILE A 186 4.64 -0.99 9.88
C ILE A 186 4.44 -2.01 8.76
N GLN A 187 5.14 -3.14 8.81
CA GLN A 187 5.00 -4.23 7.84
C GLN A 187 4.18 -5.37 8.43
N TYR A 188 3.13 -5.77 7.71
CA TYR A 188 2.54 -7.08 7.91
C TYR A 188 3.15 -8.06 6.92
N ASP A 189 4.05 -8.92 7.40
CA ASP A 189 4.50 -10.09 6.65
C ASP A 189 3.81 -11.33 7.26
N PRO A 190 2.78 -11.90 6.60
CA PRO A 190 2.16 -13.11 7.10
C PRO A 190 3.22 -14.21 7.13
N LYS A 191 3.49 -14.74 8.32
CA LYS A 191 4.40 -15.88 8.46
C LYS A 191 3.85 -17.03 7.62
N LYS A 192 4.57 -17.41 6.57
CA LYS A 192 4.33 -18.62 5.78
C LYS A 192 4.39 -19.87 6.65
#